data_AF-A0A8J9YYK3-F1
#
_entry.id   AF-A0A8J9YYK3-F1
#
_cell.length_a   1.000
_cell.length_b   1.000
_cell.length_c   1.000
_cell.angle_alpha   90.00
_cell.angle_beta   90.00
_cell.angle_gamma   90.00
#
_symmetry.space_group_name_H-M   'P 1'
#
loop_
_entity.id
_entity.type
_entity.pdbx_description
1 polymer ?
#
loop_
_entity_poly.entity_id
_entity_poly.type
_entity_poly.pdbx_seq_one_letter_code
_entity_poly.pdbx_strand_id
1 'polypeptide(L)'
;MTSDANLTMEEAEEKPQPPRHKPGAILLIVFAWLTLITLVVFNFLNASGAIPGLFVLGTVGNFSNIYPNEINPASWVFSIWFAIYAWGFLWLIYVTVCICRKNSRGYFYVTPELFPPAFYVTWYVNNFLVIAWLFLNDSQQRVGAVMLLALSAFSLYYMLYISYLRVDQNGPWLTKNAPVDLWLIRLFVHNGLAIYATWVTIATLLGFGITLTYESGYSNEDVSTGMLALLTAIVLVWFVLENLVFERFCRYTLVPYAVVVVALIGIIDKFIRFNGGLEKRNAVITCGLLGVSSLALVFRFSLVIWRHVTQPLYRNTVKTTSVKMSELNAGFTAEL
;
A
#
# COMPACT_ATOMS: atom_id res chain seq x y z
N MET A 1 -48.10 -38.38 -33.80
CA MET A 1 -47.11 -37.54 -34.52
C MET A 1 -47.87 -36.33 -35.01
N THR A 2 -47.72 -35.09 -34.55
CA THR A 2 -46.76 -34.32 -33.71
C THR A 2 -47.56 -33.05 -33.37
N SER A 3 -47.97 -32.83 -32.12
CA SER A 3 -47.39 -31.86 -31.18
C SER A 3 -46.71 -30.65 -31.84
N ASP A 4 -47.42 -29.51 -31.89
CA ASP A 4 -46.82 -28.17 -31.87
C ASP A 4 -47.62 -27.31 -30.88
N ALA A 5 -47.31 -27.50 -29.60
CA ALA A 5 -47.69 -26.57 -28.56
C ALA A 5 -46.76 -25.36 -28.66
N ASN A 6 -47.30 -24.22 -29.10
CA ASN A 6 -46.69 -22.90 -28.96
C ASN A 6 -46.47 -22.62 -27.46
N LEU A 7 -45.28 -22.96 -26.97
CA LEU A 7 -44.74 -22.49 -25.71
C LEU A 7 -44.21 -21.08 -25.93
N THR A 8 -45.06 -20.09 -25.64
CA THR A 8 -44.63 -18.73 -25.35
C THR A 8 -43.69 -18.79 -24.14
N MET A 9 -42.38 -18.79 -24.37
CA MET A 9 -41.42 -18.41 -23.34
C MET A 9 -41.53 -16.91 -23.16
N GLU A 10 -42.53 -16.51 -22.35
CA GLU A 10 -42.49 -15.24 -21.65
C GLU A 10 -41.19 -15.28 -20.82
N GLU A 11 -40.20 -14.50 -21.24
CA GLU A 11 -39.04 -14.17 -20.40
C GLU A 11 -39.62 -13.58 -19.11
N ALA A 12 -39.73 -14.42 -18.08
CA ALA A 12 -40.08 -13.96 -16.75
C ALA A 12 -39.05 -12.90 -16.38
N GLU A 13 -39.46 -11.63 -16.43
CA GLU A 13 -38.73 -10.51 -15.84
C GLU A 13 -38.44 -10.91 -14.40
N GLU A 14 -37.22 -11.41 -14.16
CA GLU A 14 -36.74 -11.75 -12.83
C GLU A 14 -36.68 -10.42 -12.08
N LYS A 15 -37.74 -10.12 -11.32
CA LYS A 15 -37.83 -8.90 -10.50
C LYS A 15 -36.51 -8.75 -9.75
N PRO A 16 -35.79 -7.62 -9.90
CA PRO A 16 -34.47 -7.47 -9.32
C PRO A 16 -34.56 -7.68 -7.81
N GLN A 17 -34.01 -8.79 -7.33
CA GLN A 17 -34.06 -9.12 -5.91
C GLN A 17 -33.37 -8.00 -5.12
N PRO A 18 -33.93 -7.59 -3.96
CA PRO A 18 -33.33 -6.53 -3.17
C PRO A 18 -31.90 -6.91 -2.77
N PRO A 19 -30.95 -5.95 -2.74
CA PRO A 19 -29.59 -6.22 -2.35
C PRO A 19 -29.54 -6.93 -1.00
N ARG A 20 -28.90 -8.11 -0.95
CA ARG A 20 -28.69 -8.88 0.27
C ARG A 20 -27.26 -8.74 0.76
N HIS A 21 -27.10 -8.64 2.08
CA HIS A 21 -25.76 -8.70 2.67
C HIS A 21 -25.16 -10.09 2.48
N LYS A 22 -23.83 -10.15 2.37
CA LYS A 22 -23.04 -11.39 2.36
C LYS A 22 -22.31 -11.49 3.70
N PRO A 23 -22.81 -12.29 4.67
CA PRO A 23 -22.21 -12.40 6.00
C PRO A 23 -20.72 -12.74 5.96
N GLY A 24 -20.29 -13.62 5.06
CA GLY A 24 -18.88 -13.98 4.89
C GLY A 24 -17.98 -12.78 4.55
N ALA A 25 -18.44 -11.86 3.70
CA ALA A 25 -17.66 -10.67 3.36
C ALA A 25 -17.60 -9.66 4.52
N ILE A 26 -18.67 -9.57 5.34
CA ILE A 26 -18.66 -8.75 6.56
C ILE A 26 -17.68 -9.34 7.59
N LEU A 27 -17.66 -10.66 7.76
CA LEU A 27 -16.71 -11.34 8.64
C LEU A 27 -15.27 -11.02 8.26
N LEU A 28 -14.95 -10.98 6.95
CA LEU A 28 -13.62 -10.58 6.51
C LEU A 28 -13.26 -9.16 6.97
N ILE A 29 -14.17 -8.20 6.81
CA ILE A 29 -13.94 -6.82 7.28
C ILE A 29 -13.73 -6.79 8.80
N VAL A 30 -14.51 -7.56 9.57
CA VAL A 30 -14.34 -7.67 11.03
C VAL A 30 -12.97 -8.24 11.40
N PHE A 31 -12.52 -9.33 10.76
CA PHE A 31 -11.19 -9.87 11.01
C PHE A 31 -10.07 -8.91 10.60
N ALA A 32 -10.29 -8.09 9.57
CA ALA A 32 -9.33 -7.06 9.17
C ALA A 32 -9.14 -5.99 10.25
N TRP A 33 -10.24 -5.59 10.90
CA TRP A 33 -10.21 -4.74 12.10
C TRP A 33 -9.48 -5.40 13.26
N LEU A 34 -9.84 -6.65 13.61
CA LEU A 34 -9.23 -7.37 14.72
C LEU A 34 -7.72 -7.52 14.56
N THR A 35 -7.25 -7.88 13.37
CA THR A 35 -5.81 -8.03 13.10
C THR A 35 -5.06 -6.70 13.11
N LEU A 36 -5.66 -5.60 12.62
CA LEU A 36 -5.05 -4.26 12.75
C LEU A 36 -4.96 -3.82 14.21
N ILE A 37 -6.04 -3.96 14.98
CA ILE A 37 -6.06 -3.60 16.41
C ILE A 37 -4.99 -4.39 17.16
N THR A 38 -4.90 -5.70 16.88
CA THR A 38 -3.87 -6.57 17.46
C THR A 38 -2.47 -6.07 17.11
N LEU A 39 -2.19 -5.78 15.83
CA LEU A 39 -0.92 -5.22 15.38
C LEU A 39 -0.55 -3.93 16.11
N VAL A 40 -1.50 -2.98 16.23
CA VAL A 40 -1.29 -1.68 16.90
C VAL A 40 -1.01 -1.88 18.38
N VAL A 41 -1.73 -2.78 19.05
CA VAL A 41 -1.50 -3.10 20.47
C VAL A 41 -0.09 -3.65 20.66
N PHE A 42 0.35 -4.64 19.87
CA PHE A 42 1.69 -5.20 20.01
C PHE A 42 2.79 -4.17 19.73
N ASN A 43 2.61 -3.30 18.73
CA ASN A 43 3.57 -2.23 18.47
C ASN A 43 3.59 -1.17 19.57
N PHE A 44 2.43 -0.85 20.16
CA PHE A 44 2.37 0.03 21.33
C PHE A 44 3.11 -0.59 22.51
N LEU A 45 2.89 -1.87 22.80
CA LEU A 45 3.60 -2.59 23.86
C LEU A 45 5.12 -2.59 23.62
N ASN A 46 5.55 -2.83 22.37
CA ASN A 46 6.95 -2.79 21.98
C ASN A 46 7.59 -1.40 22.17
N ALA A 47 6.86 -0.33 21.86
CA ALA A 47 7.36 1.03 21.98
C ALA A 47 7.32 1.59 23.41
N SER A 48 6.30 1.22 24.20
CA SER A 48 6.06 1.79 25.53
C SER A 48 6.75 1.02 26.66
N GLY A 49 7.08 -0.25 26.46
CA GLY A 49 7.59 -1.12 27.53
C GLY A 49 6.57 -1.34 28.65
N ALA A 50 5.27 -1.18 28.36
CA ALA A 50 4.20 -1.23 29.36
C ALA A 50 4.10 -2.58 30.10
N ILE A 51 4.59 -3.67 29.48
CA ILE A 51 4.65 -5.00 30.11
C ILE A 51 6.11 -5.33 30.39
N PRO A 52 6.56 -5.33 31.66
CA PRO A 52 7.92 -5.71 32.01
C PRO A 52 8.27 -7.11 31.49
N GLY A 53 9.43 -7.22 30.83
CA GLY A 53 9.93 -8.49 30.29
C GLY A 53 9.39 -8.86 28.89
N LEU A 54 8.42 -8.12 28.34
CA LEU A 54 7.99 -8.25 26.95
C LEU A 54 8.60 -7.11 26.12
N PHE A 55 9.25 -7.44 25.00
CA PHE A 55 9.89 -6.45 24.12
C PHE A 55 10.95 -5.58 24.80
N VAL A 56 11.87 -6.23 25.54
CA VAL A 56 12.95 -5.58 26.29
C VAL A 56 13.86 -4.73 25.38
N LEU A 57 14.10 -5.19 24.16
CA LEU A 57 14.89 -4.49 23.13
C LEU A 57 14.04 -3.59 22.24
N GLY A 58 12.73 -3.58 22.43
CA GLY A 58 11.74 -3.01 21.52
C GLY A 58 11.78 -1.49 21.39
N THR A 59 12.31 -0.79 22.39
CA THR A 59 12.42 0.67 22.34
C THR A 59 13.51 1.08 21.33
N VAL A 60 13.18 1.99 20.42
CA VAL A 60 14.08 2.45 19.33
C VAL A 60 15.44 2.89 19.87
N GLY A 61 15.47 3.54 21.04
CA GLY A 61 16.70 3.94 21.71
C GLY A 61 17.57 2.76 22.15
N ASN A 62 16.97 1.69 22.70
CA ASN A 62 17.75 0.50 23.10
C ASN A 62 18.33 -0.23 21.88
N PHE A 63 17.54 -0.41 20.81
CA PHE A 63 18.01 -1.14 19.64
C PHE A 63 19.15 -0.42 18.90
N SER A 64 19.05 0.90 18.70
CA SER A 64 20.11 1.68 18.04
C SER A 64 21.41 1.79 18.84
N ASN A 65 21.32 1.70 20.17
CA ASN A 65 22.47 1.72 21.06
C ASN A 65 23.21 0.38 21.06
N ILE A 66 22.48 -0.73 20.91
CA ILE A 66 23.07 -2.08 20.89
C ILE A 66 23.65 -2.40 19.51
N TYR A 67 23.01 -1.93 18.43
CA TYR A 67 23.43 -2.19 17.04
C TYR A 67 23.64 -0.89 16.27
N PRO A 68 24.75 -0.17 16.52
CA PRO A 68 25.08 1.01 15.75
C PRO A 68 25.16 0.70 14.25
N ASN A 69 24.52 1.52 13.45
CA ASN A 69 24.48 1.38 11.99
C ASN A 69 24.46 2.78 11.36
N GLU A 70 25.33 3.00 10.38
CA GLU A 70 25.49 4.30 9.71
C GLU A 70 24.25 4.76 8.93
N ILE A 71 23.41 3.82 8.50
CA ILE A 71 22.18 4.13 7.73
C ILE A 71 20.89 4.00 8.53
N ASN A 72 20.98 3.67 9.82
CA ASN A 72 19.79 3.69 10.68
C ASN A 72 19.40 5.16 10.96
N PRO A 73 18.21 5.63 10.55
CA PRO A 73 17.81 7.03 10.67
C PRO A 73 17.65 7.48 12.13
N ALA A 74 17.58 8.80 12.34
CA ALA A 74 17.21 9.39 13.62
C ALA A 74 15.85 8.87 14.12
N SER A 75 15.70 8.73 15.45
CA SER A 75 14.56 8.05 16.08
C SER A 75 13.19 8.65 15.73
N TRP A 76 13.11 9.93 15.40
CA TRP A 76 11.85 10.59 15.01
C TRP A 76 11.26 10.04 13.71
N VAL A 77 12.09 9.48 12.80
CA VAL A 77 11.60 8.91 11.53
C VAL A 77 10.67 7.72 11.77
N PHE A 78 10.88 6.97 12.86
CA PHE A 78 10.06 5.82 13.22
C PHE A 78 8.61 6.20 13.56
N SER A 79 8.30 7.48 13.75
CA SER A 79 6.91 7.96 13.84
C SER A 79 6.09 7.72 12.57
N ILE A 80 6.71 7.32 11.45
CA ILE A 80 6.01 6.87 10.25
C ILE A 80 5.06 5.69 10.50
N TRP A 81 5.31 4.87 11.54
CA TRP A 81 4.37 3.84 11.95
C TRP A 81 3.00 4.40 12.33
N PHE A 82 2.93 5.59 12.93
CA PHE A 82 1.65 6.25 13.20
C PHE A 82 0.90 6.59 11.90
N ALA A 83 1.60 7.03 10.86
CA ALA A 83 0.99 7.26 9.56
C ALA A 83 0.48 5.94 8.94
N ILE A 84 1.26 4.87 9.02
CA ILE A 84 0.86 3.53 8.54
C ILE A 84 -0.43 3.07 9.25
N TYR A 85 -0.48 3.16 10.58
CA TYR A 85 -1.67 2.76 11.32
C TYR A 85 -2.86 3.66 11.01
N ALA A 86 -2.67 4.98 10.97
CA ALA A 86 -3.73 5.93 10.63
C ALA A 86 -4.35 5.62 9.26
N TRP A 87 -3.54 5.37 8.23
CA TRP A 87 -4.05 4.95 6.93
C TRP A 87 -4.72 3.58 6.99
N GLY A 88 -4.18 2.66 7.79
CA GLY A 88 -4.81 1.37 8.14
C GLY A 88 -6.25 1.53 8.64
N PHE A 89 -6.45 2.44 9.61
CA PHE A 89 -7.77 2.79 10.12
C PHE A 89 -8.64 3.44 9.03
N LEU A 90 -8.12 4.39 8.26
CA LEU A 90 -8.90 5.13 7.25
C LEU A 90 -9.47 4.21 6.17
N TRP A 91 -8.66 3.28 5.63
CA TRP A 91 -9.17 2.37 4.60
C TRP A 91 -10.15 1.35 5.18
N LEU A 92 -9.97 0.91 6.43
CA LEU A 92 -10.90 0.03 7.12
C LEU A 92 -12.24 0.71 7.42
N ILE A 93 -12.21 1.97 7.88
CA ILE A 93 -13.41 2.80 8.06
C ILE A 93 -14.15 2.90 6.73
N TYR A 94 -13.43 3.18 5.64
CA TYR A 94 -14.02 3.27 4.31
C TYR A 94 -14.75 1.99 3.91
N VAL A 95 -14.12 0.81 4.01
CA VAL A 95 -14.79 -0.46 3.64
C VAL A 95 -15.94 -0.81 4.59
N THR A 96 -15.85 -0.46 5.87
CA THR A 96 -16.97 -0.62 6.82
C THR A 96 -18.15 0.26 6.46
N VAL A 97 -17.92 1.53 6.09
CA VAL A 97 -18.98 2.43 5.60
C VAL A 97 -19.62 1.88 4.33
N CYS A 98 -18.86 1.22 3.46
CA CYS A 98 -19.39 0.56 2.26
C CYS A 98 -20.37 -0.60 2.56
N ILE A 99 -20.39 -1.16 3.78
CA ILE A 99 -21.40 -2.14 4.20
C ILE A 99 -22.79 -1.51 4.22
N CYS A 100 -22.88 -0.26 4.69
CA CYS A 100 -24.15 0.46 4.82
C CYS A 100 -24.57 1.19 3.53
N ARG A 101 -23.72 1.22 2.50
CA ARG A 101 -23.97 1.97 1.25
C ARG A 101 -24.45 1.05 0.13
N LYS A 102 -25.51 1.49 -0.55
CA LYS A 102 -26.09 0.82 -1.73
C LYS A 102 -25.77 1.60 -3.00
N ASN A 103 -25.71 0.89 -4.12
CA ASN A 103 -25.67 1.44 -5.46
C ASN A 103 -26.69 0.69 -6.35
N SER A 104 -26.73 1.05 -7.63
CA SER A 104 -27.65 0.46 -8.62
C SER A 104 -27.46 -1.04 -8.85
N ARG A 105 -26.37 -1.65 -8.38
CA ARG A 105 -26.02 -3.07 -8.58
C ARG A 105 -26.00 -3.88 -7.27
N GLY A 106 -26.22 -3.25 -6.12
CA GLY A 106 -26.17 -3.92 -4.82
C GLY A 106 -25.51 -3.10 -3.72
N TYR A 107 -25.00 -3.78 -2.70
CA TYR A 107 -24.19 -3.14 -1.67
C TYR A 107 -22.78 -2.87 -2.19
N PHE A 108 -22.23 -1.69 -1.87
CA PHE A 108 -20.98 -1.22 -2.44
C PHE A 108 -19.77 -2.08 -2.05
N TYR A 109 -19.77 -2.67 -0.85
CA TYR A 109 -18.71 -3.59 -0.42
C TYR A 109 -18.70 -4.94 -1.16
N VAL A 110 -19.77 -5.26 -1.91
CA VAL A 110 -19.90 -6.50 -2.69
C VAL A 110 -19.82 -6.22 -4.18
N THR A 111 -20.49 -5.16 -4.65
CA THR A 111 -20.66 -4.87 -6.07
C THR A 111 -20.37 -3.40 -6.33
N PRO A 112 -19.34 -3.04 -7.12
CA PRO A 112 -18.31 -3.93 -7.67
C PRO A 112 -17.42 -4.55 -6.59
N GLU A 113 -16.90 -5.75 -6.83
CA GLU A 113 -15.96 -6.41 -5.91
C GLU A 113 -14.57 -5.74 -6.01
N LEU A 114 -14.38 -4.69 -5.21
CA LEU A 114 -13.14 -3.91 -5.17
C LEU A 114 -12.07 -4.54 -4.25
N PHE A 115 -12.51 -5.24 -3.21
CA PHE A 115 -11.66 -5.92 -2.24
C PHE A 115 -12.08 -7.39 -2.15
N PRO A 116 -11.50 -8.28 -2.99
CA PRO A 116 -11.82 -9.69 -2.95
C PRO A 116 -11.29 -10.34 -1.66
N PRO A 117 -11.75 -11.55 -1.28
CA PRO A 117 -11.29 -12.24 -0.08
C PRO A 117 -9.76 -12.35 0.04
N ALA A 118 -9.08 -12.56 -1.09
CA ALA A 118 -7.62 -12.61 -1.15
C ALA A 118 -6.96 -11.33 -0.59
N PHE A 119 -7.54 -10.14 -0.84
CA PHE A 119 -7.02 -8.87 -0.31
C PHE A 119 -7.03 -8.86 1.23
N TYR A 120 -8.14 -9.28 1.84
CA TYR A 120 -8.27 -9.33 3.29
C TYR A 120 -7.39 -10.42 3.91
N VAL A 121 -7.33 -11.62 3.30
CA VAL A 121 -6.47 -12.69 3.81
C VAL A 121 -5.00 -12.27 3.78
N THR A 122 -4.54 -11.61 2.71
CA THR A 122 -3.19 -11.07 2.64
C THR A 122 -2.94 -9.99 3.71
N TRP A 123 -3.93 -9.15 4.02
CA TRP A 123 -3.83 -8.19 5.13
C TRP A 123 -3.62 -8.88 6.47
N TYR A 124 -4.34 -9.97 6.76
CA TYR A 124 -4.16 -10.71 8.01
C TYR A 124 -2.75 -11.29 8.11
N VAL A 125 -2.31 -11.97 7.04
CA VAL A 125 -0.97 -12.55 6.96
C VAL A 125 0.08 -11.47 7.18
N ASN A 126 -0.07 -10.31 6.54
CA ASN A 126 0.84 -9.19 6.73
C ASN A 126 0.92 -8.74 8.20
N ASN A 127 -0.23 -8.54 8.85
CA ASN A 127 -0.28 -8.13 10.26
C ASN A 127 0.39 -9.18 11.17
N PHE A 128 0.17 -10.47 10.92
CA PHE A 128 0.82 -11.55 11.67
C PHE A 128 2.32 -11.61 11.42
N LEU A 129 2.78 -11.40 10.18
CA LEU A 129 4.22 -11.33 9.86
C LEU A 129 4.90 -10.21 10.64
N VAL A 130 4.26 -9.04 10.76
CA VAL A 130 4.84 -7.91 11.51
C VAL A 130 4.79 -8.13 13.02
N ILE A 131 3.73 -8.74 13.56
CA ILE A 131 3.71 -9.15 14.97
C ILE A 131 4.82 -10.16 15.25
N ALA A 132 4.96 -11.20 14.42
CA ALA A 132 6.02 -12.19 14.56
C ALA A 132 7.43 -11.57 14.44
N TRP A 133 7.58 -10.57 13.55
CA TRP A 133 8.82 -9.80 13.45
C TRP A 133 9.20 -9.12 14.76
N LEU A 134 8.25 -8.53 15.50
CA LEU A 134 8.53 -7.91 16.81
C LEU A 134 9.17 -8.92 17.78
N PHE A 135 8.63 -10.14 17.86
CA PHE A 135 9.16 -11.20 18.72
C PHE A 135 10.54 -11.69 18.28
N LEU A 136 10.76 -11.88 16.97
CA LEU A 136 12.07 -12.29 16.47
C LEU A 136 13.13 -11.19 16.67
N ASN A 137 12.74 -9.93 16.52
CA ASN A 137 13.62 -8.80 16.74
C ASN A 137 14.02 -8.69 18.21
N ASP A 138 13.06 -8.85 19.13
CA ASP A 138 13.33 -8.82 20.58
C ASP A 138 14.19 -9.99 21.06
N SER A 139 14.00 -11.17 20.47
CA SER A 139 14.85 -12.35 20.73
C SER A 139 16.18 -12.35 19.97
N GLN A 140 16.51 -11.25 19.28
CA GLN A 140 17.73 -11.07 18.47
C GLN A 140 17.91 -12.10 17.35
N GLN A 141 16.84 -12.77 16.92
CA GLN A 141 16.82 -13.69 15.80
C GLN A 141 16.81 -12.91 14.47
N ARG A 142 17.90 -12.19 14.19
CA ARG A 142 18.00 -11.16 13.13
C ARG A 142 17.72 -11.70 11.72
N VAL A 143 18.22 -12.89 11.40
CA VAL A 143 17.97 -13.53 10.09
C VAL A 143 16.49 -13.83 9.92
N GLY A 144 15.83 -14.41 10.92
CA GLY A 144 14.39 -14.66 10.86
C GLY A 144 13.59 -13.36 10.79
N ALA A 145 13.97 -12.35 11.59
CA ALA A 145 13.32 -11.05 11.61
C ALA A 145 13.35 -10.38 10.23
N VAL A 146 14.50 -10.32 9.55
CA VAL A 146 14.58 -9.69 8.22
C VAL A 146 13.80 -10.46 7.16
N MET A 147 13.74 -11.79 7.24
CA MET A 147 12.91 -12.61 6.35
C MET A 147 11.42 -12.30 6.52
N LEU A 148 10.95 -12.12 7.76
CA LEU A 148 9.55 -11.73 8.02
C LEU A 148 9.23 -10.33 7.48
N LEU A 149 10.15 -9.36 7.59
CA LEU A 149 9.97 -8.05 6.97
C LEU A 149 9.90 -8.15 5.44
N ALA A 150 10.77 -8.96 4.83
CA ALA A 150 10.74 -9.16 3.37
C ALA A 150 9.40 -9.76 2.91
N LEU A 151 8.91 -10.80 3.59
CA LEU A 151 7.59 -11.39 3.33
C LEU A 151 6.46 -10.37 3.56
N SER A 152 6.59 -9.50 4.57
CA SER A 152 5.66 -8.40 4.81
C SER A 152 5.64 -7.41 3.63
N ALA A 153 6.80 -7.00 3.12
CA ALA A 153 6.87 -6.13 1.93
C ALA A 153 6.18 -6.79 0.72
N PHE A 154 6.48 -8.06 0.43
CA PHE A 154 5.87 -8.79 -0.70
C PHE A 154 4.36 -8.90 -0.57
N SER A 155 3.84 -9.19 0.63
CA SER A 155 2.39 -9.26 0.85
C SER A 155 1.70 -7.90 0.64
N LEU A 156 2.33 -6.79 1.02
CA LEU A 156 1.80 -5.44 0.76
C LEU A 156 1.78 -5.10 -0.74
N TYR A 157 2.85 -5.44 -1.47
CA TYR A 157 2.86 -5.27 -2.93
C TYR A 157 1.80 -6.15 -3.62
N TYR A 158 1.54 -7.35 -3.11
CA TYR A 158 0.46 -8.20 -3.61
C TYR A 158 -0.93 -7.61 -3.34
N MET A 159 -1.16 -7.00 -2.17
CA MET A 159 -2.40 -6.27 -1.89
C MET A 159 -2.59 -5.08 -2.83
N LEU A 160 -1.53 -4.30 -3.07
CA LEU A 160 -1.54 -3.20 -4.04
C LEU A 160 -1.90 -3.71 -5.43
N TYR A 161 -1.26 -4.79 -5.89
CA TYR A 161 -1.56 -5.43 -7.17
C TYR A 161 -3.04 -5.80 -7.30
N ILE A 162 -3.61 -6.49 -6.31
CA ILE A 162 -5.04 -6.85 -6.30
C ILE A 162 -5.90 -5.59 -6.42
N SER A 163 -5.65 -4.58 -5.59
CA SER A 163 -6.47 -3.37 -5.54
C SER A 163 -6.38 -2.59 -6.86
N TYR A 164 -5.19 -2.43 -7.42
CA TYR A 164 -4.99 -1.78 -8.71
C TYR A 164 -5.76 -2.46 -9.84
N LEU A 165 -5.69 -3.79 -9.93
CA LEU A 165 -6.43 -4.54 -10.95
C LEU A 165 -7.93 -4.35 -10.81
N ARG A 166 -8.47 -4.45 -9.59
CA ARG A 166 -9.90 -4.30 -9.35
C ARG A 166 -10.40 -2.89 -9.63
N VAL A 167 -9.61 -1.87 -9.29
CA VAL A 167 -9.93 -0.47 -9.59
C VAL A 167 -9.85 -0.20 -11.09
N ASP A 168 -8.89 -0.79 -11.81
CA ASP A 168 -8.77 -0.61 -13.25
C ASP A 168 -9.94 -1.26 -14.01
N GLN A 169 -10.28 -2.50 -13.66
CA GLN A 169 -11.41 -3.23 -14.24
C GLN A 169 -12.75 -2.49 -14.05
N ASN A 170 -12.94 -1.90 -12.87
CA ASN A 170 -14.17 -1.17 -12.52
C ASN A 170 -14.06 0.34 -12.77
N GLY A 171 -12.92 0.83 -13.25
CA GLY A 171 -12.57 2.24 -13.36
C GLY A 171 -13.56 3.08 -14.17
N PRO A 172 -13.99 2.65 -15.37
CA PRO A 172 -15.01 3.37 -16.14
C PRO A 172 -16.34 3.50 -15.41
N TRP A 173 -16.79 2.44 -14.74
CA TRP A 173 -18.04 2.47 -13.98
C TRP A 173 -17.93 3.38 -12.75
N LEU A 174 -16.84 3.27 -11.99
CA LEU A 174 -16.58 4.12 -10.82
C LEU A 174 -16.49 5.60 -11.23
N THR A 175 -15.83 5.91 -12.34
CA THR A 175 -15.71 7.29 -12.83
C THR A 175 -17.06 7.93 -13.12
N LYS A 176 -18.01 7.15 -13.67
CA LYS A 176 -19.35 7.63 -14.01
C LYS A 176 -20.30 7.65 -12.80
N ASN A 177 -20.25 6.62 -11.95
CA ASN A 177 -21.31 6.36 -10.95
C ASN A 177 -20.86 6.59 -9.51
N ALA A 178 -19.56 6.55 -9.23
CA ALA A 178 -18.99 6.63 -7.89
C ALA A 178 -17.60 7.31 -7.89
N PRO A 179 -17.46 8.54 -8.42
CA PRO A 179 -16.15 9.19 -8.60
C PRO A 179 -15.47 9.51 -7.27
N VAL A 180 -16.25 9.79 -6.22
CA VAL A 180 -15.74 10.02 -4.87
C VAL A 180 -15.08 8.75 -4.33
N ASP A 181 -15.73 7.59 -4.46
CA ASP A 181 -15.20 6.30 -4.02
C ASP A 181 -13.89 5.94 -4.72
N LEU A 182 -13.79 6.22 -6.02
CA LEU A 182 -12.54 6.05 -6.76
C LEU A 182 -11.38 6.84 -6.15
N TRP A 183 -11.63 8.08 -5.73
CA TRP A 183 -10.63 8.91 -5.05
C TRP A 183 -10.33 8.43 -3.64
N LEU A 184 -11.34 8.01 -2.86
CA LEU A 184 -11.13 7.46 -1.52
C LEU A 184 -10.28 6.19 -1.54
N ILE A 185 -10.49 5.29 -2.51
CA ILE A 185 -9.66 4.08 -2.68
C ILE A 185 -8.21 4.47 -3.01
N ARG A 186 -8.00 5.41 -3.94
CA ARG A 186 -6.66 5.89 -4.28
C ARG A 186 -5.96 6.54 -3.08
N LEU A 187 -6.68 7.36 -2.33
CA LEU A 187 -6.12 8.12 -1.21
C LEU A 187 -5.85 7.24 0.01
N PHE A 188 -6.82 6.42 0.42
CA PHE A 188 -6.72 5.63 1.66
C PHE A 188 -6.10 4.25 1.43
N VAL A 189 -6.45 3.56 0.35
CA VAL A 189 -5.93 2.21 0.11
C VAL A 189 -4.59 2.27 -0.60
N HIS A 190 -4.53 2.83 -1.82
CA HIS A 190 -3.31 2.74 -2.62
C HIS A 190 -2.15 3.51 -1.98
N ASN A 191 -2.36 4.77 -1.60
CA ASN A 191 -1.30 5.53 -0.94
C ASN A 191 -1.01 5.00 0.48
N GLY A 192 -2.02 4.55 1.23
CA GLY A 192 -1.80 3.95 2.56
C GLY A 192 -0.93 2.69 2.52
N LEU A 193 -1.29 1.74 1.65
CA LEU A 193 -0.51 0.53 1.45
C LEU A 193 0.86 0.83 0.83
N ALA A 194 0.97 1.85 -0.02
CA ALA A 194 2.26 2.25 -0.58
C ALA A 194 3.20 2.86 0.46
N ILE A 195 2.70 3.70 1.39
CA ILE A 195 3.50 4.19 2.54
C ILE A 195 4.04 2.98 3.31
N TYR A 196 3.16 2.02 3.61
CA TYR A 196 3.52 0.86 4.38
C TYR A 196 4.55 -0.03 3.65
N ALA A 197 4.30 -0.36 2.38
CA ALA A 197 5.19 -1.20 1.58
C ALA A 197 6.57 -0.57 1.41
N THR A 198 6.63 0.73 1.13
CA THR A 198 7.91 1.45 0.99
C THR A 198 8.68 1.47 2.30
N TRP A 199 8.00 1.78 3.42
CA TRP A 199 8.66 1.77 4.73
C TRP A 199 9.18 0.40 5.11
N VAL A 200 8.38 -0.66 4.95
CA VAL A 200 8.81 -2.03 5.25
C VAL A 200 9.96 -2.45 4.35
N THR A 201 9.97 -2.03 3.07
CA THR A 201 11.11 -2.28 2.17
C THR A 201 12.40 -1.65 2.71
N ILE A 202 12.34 -0.39 3.16
CA ILE A 202 13.49 0.28 3.80
C ILE A 202 13.89 -0.46 5.08
N ALA A 203 12.93 -0.83 5.93
CA ALA A 203 13.18 -1.59 7.15
C ALA A 203 13.83 -2.95 6.87
N THR A 204 13.46 -3.63 5.78
CA THR A 204 14.11 -4.86 5.31
C THR A 204 15.58 -4.61 4.96
N LEU A 205 15.89 -3.53 4.23
CA LEU A 205 17.28 -3.19 3.89
C LEU A 205 18.10 -2.87 5.15
N LEU A 206 17.51 -2.12 6.09
CA LEU A 206 18.16 -1.83 7.38
C LEU A 206 18.42 -3.11 8.17
N GLY A 207 17.41 -3.97 8.30
CA GLY A 207 17.51 -5.26 8.98
C GLY A 207 18.55 -6.16 8.33
N PHE A 208 18.59 -6.20 6.99
CA PHE A 208 19.56 -7.00 6.24
C PHE A 208 20.98 -6.48 6.45
N GLY A 209 21.18 -5.17 6.44
CA GLY A 209 22.48 -4.56 6.75
C GLY A 209 22.95 -4.86 8.18
N ILE A 210 22.03 -4.83 9.15
CA ILE A 210 22.33 -5.25 10.53
C ILE A 210 22.74 -6.72 10.57
N THR A 211 22.00 -7.61 9.90
CA THR A 211 22.35 -9.03 9.82
C THR A 211 23.74 -9.24 9.22
N LEU A 212 24.07 -8.61 8.09
CA LEU A 212 25.39 -8.74 7.46
C LEU A 212 26.52 -8.24 8.37
N THR A 213 26.29 -7.13 9.07
CA THR A 213 27.29 -6.56 9.98
C THR A 213 27.53 -7.45 11.20
N TYR A 214 26.45 -7.86 11.87
CA TYR A 214 26.53 -8.46 13.21
C TYR A 214 26.52 -9.99 13.22
N GLU A 215 25.97 -10.65 12.19
CA GLU A 215 26.00 -12.12 12.07
C GLU A 215 27.12 -12.60 11.16
N SER A 216 27.46 -11.82 10.13
CA SER A 216 28.45 -12.22 9.12
C SER A 216 29.78 -11.46 9.23
N GLY A 217 29.89 -10.47 10.12
CA GLY A 217 31.13 -9.77 10.42
C GLY A 217 31.61 -8.80 9.33
N TYR A 218 30.75 -8.43 8.37
CA TYR A 218 31.10 -7.43 7.36
C TYR A 218 31.22 -6.03 7.97
N SER A 219 32.04 -5.17 7.36
CA SER A 219 32.23 -3.80 7.84
C SER A 219 30.92 -3.00 7.76
N ASN A 220 30.61 -2.24 8.81
CA ASN A 220 29.39 -1.42 8.84
C ASN A 220 29.37 -0.41 7.69
N GLU A 221 30.53 0.17 7.37
CA GLU A 221 30.66 1.16 6.31
C GLU A 221 30.34 0.56 4.94
N ASP A 222 30.88 -0.63 4.59
CA ASP A 222 30.68 -1.25 3.27
C ASP A 222 29.28 -1.82 3.12
N VAL A 223 28.74 -2.43 4.18
CA VAL A 223 27.35 -2.90 4.20
C VAL A 223 26.39 -1.73 4.01
N SER A 224 26.62 -0.62 4.72
CA SER A 224 25.81 0.60 4.58
C SER A 224 25.85 1.17 3.16
N THR A 225 27.04 1.23 2.54
CA THR A 225 27.20 1.60 1.12
C THR A 225 26.36 0.68 0.23
N GLY A 226 26.46 -0.64 0.44
CA GLY A 226 25.73 -1.63 -0.34
C GLY A 226 24.22 -1.48 -0.21
N MET A 227 23.71 -1.23 1.00
CA MET A 227 22.28 -1.03 1.23
C MET A 227 21.75 0.28 0.62
N LEU A 228 22.53 1.37 0.68
CA LEU A 228 22.19 2.63 -0.01
C LEU A 228 22.22 2.48 -1.54
N ALA A 229 23.18 1.74 -2.08
CA ALA A 229 23.25 1.43 -3.50
C ALA A 229 22.04 0.58 -3.95
N LEU A 230 21.65 -0.41 -3.15
CA LEU A 230 20.47 -1.23 -3.42
C LEU A 230 19.19 -0.39 -3.35
N LEU A 231 19.05 0.49 -2.35
CA LEU A 231 17.91 1.42 -2.29
C LEU A 231 17.87 2.34 -3.50
N THR A 232 19.03 2.84 -3.95
CA THR A 232 19.14 3.65 -5.18
C THR A 232 18.62 2.89 -6.39
N ALA A 233 19.07 1.64 -6.58
CA ALA A 233 18.61 0.79 -7.66
C ALA A 233 17.10 0.56 -7.61
N ILE A 234 16.54 0.28 -6.42
CA ILE A 234 15.09 0.11 -6.22
C ILE A 234 14.33 1.38 -6.62
N VAL A 235 14.77 2.56 -6.17
CA VAL A 235 14.10 3.84 -6.47
C VAL A 235 14.12 4.13 -7.97
N LEU A 236 15.26 3.94 -8.64
CA LEU A 236 15.40 4.20 -10.08
C LEU A 236 14.59 3.21 -10.92
N VAL A 237 14.71 1.92 -10.64
CA VAL A 237 13.95 0.88 -11.35
C VAL A 237 12.45 1.08 -11.14
N TRP A 238 12.02 1.33 -9.90
CA TRP A 238 10.62 1.59 -9.61
C TRP A 238 10.10 2.82 -10.36
N PHE A 239 10.87 3.91 -10.39
CA PHE A 239 10.52 5.13 -11.13
C PHE A 239 10.29 4.88 -12.62
N VAL A 240 11.15 4.08 -13.26
CA VAL A 240 10.95 3.70 -14.67
C VAL A 240 9.69 2.85 -14.82
N LEU A 241 9.53 1.82 -13.98
CA LEU A 241 8.39 0.90 -14.04
C LEU A 241 7.05 1.62 -13.82
N GLU A 242 6.94 2.49 -12.81
CA GLU A 242 5.68 3.17 -12.47
C GLU A 242 5.26 4.24 -13.49
N ASN A 243 6.21 4.79 -14.26
CA ASN A 243 5.95 5.87 -15.21
C ASN A 243 5.73 5.37 -16.63
N LEU A 244 6.28 4.19 -16.96
CA LEU A 244 6.20 3.59 -18.30
C LEU A 244 5.33 2.32 -18.34
N VAL A 245 5.54 1.37 -17.43
CA VAL A 245 4.91 0.04 -17.48
C VAL A 245 3.60 0.00 -16.71
N PHE A 246 3.63 0.42 -15.45
CA PHE A 246 2.49 0.38 -14.52
C PHE A 246 1.74 1.71 -14.43
N GLU A 247 1.98 2.61 -15.38
CA GLU A 247 1.46 3.98 -15.40
C GLU A 247 -0.04 4.04 -15.14
N ARG A 248 -0.80 3.24 -15.90
CA ARG A 248 -2.25 3.16 -15.83
C ARG A 248 -2.77 2.80 -14.43
N PHE A 249 -2.03 1.95 -13.72
CA PHE A 249 -2.40 1.43 -12.40
C PHE A 249 -1.92 2.33 -11.27
N CYS A 250 -0.66 2.77 -11.33
CA CYS A 250 0.03 3.48 -10.26
C CYS A 250 -0.08 4.99 -10.34
N ARG A 251 -0.75 5.57 -11.36
CA ARG A 251 -0.76 7.03 -11.63
C ARG A 251 -0.97 7.89 -10.40
N TYR A 252 -1.89 7.52 -9.51
CA TYR A 252 -2.25 8.32 -8.33
C TYR A 252 -1.60 7.84 -7.02
N THR A 253 -0.61 6.95 -7.11
CA THR A 253 0.23 6.53 -5.98
C THR A 253 1.48 7.40 -6.00
N LEU A 254 1.57 8.33 -5.04
CA LEU A 254 2.56 9.44 -5.05
C LEU A 254 3.52 9.41 -3.85
N VAL A 255 3.08 8.77 -2.78
CA VAL A 255 3.74 8.75 -1.47
C VAL A 255 5.03 7.93 -1.34
N PRO A 256 5.38 6.93 -2.20
CA PRO A 256 6.63 6.19 -2.04
C PRO A 256 7.87 7.07 -1.93
N TYR A 257 8.03 8.06 -2.82
CA TYR A 257 9.20 8.94 -2.80
C TYR A 257 9.22 9.86 -1.57
N ALA A 258 8.06 10.25 -1.06
CA ALA A 258 7.98 11.04 0.17
C ALA A 258 8.51 10.22 1.37
N VAL A 259 8.17 8.93 1.45
CA VAL A 259 8.69 8.02 2.48
C VAL A 259 10.21 7.87 2.38
N VAL A 260 10.74 7.66 1.17
CA VAL A 260 12.19 7.57 0.95
C VAL A 260 12.90 8.87 1.35
N VAL A 261 12.37 10.02 0.94
CA VAL A 261 12.90 11.34 1.32
C VAL A 261 12.94 11.51 2.84
N VAL A 262 11.85 11.20 3.54
CA VAL A 262 11.79 11.30 5.02
C VAL A 262 12.84 10.38 5.68
N ALA A 263 12.99 9.15 5.18
CA ALA A 263 13.99 8.22 5.71
C ALA A 263 15.42 8.76 5.53
N LEU A 264 15.76 9.26 4.34
CA LEU A 264 17.09 9.81 4.03
C LEU A 264 17.38 11.09 4.81
N ILE A 265 16.38 11.96 5.00
CA ILE A 265 16.51 13.15 5.85
C ILE A 265 16.87 12.73 7.28
N GLY A 266 16.24 11.68 7.82
CA GLY A 266 16.59 11.20 9.15
C GLY A 266 18.00 10.62 9.27
N ILE A 267 18.52 10.00 8.21
CA ILE A 267 19.91 9.53 8.18
C ILE A 267 20.86 10.73 8.21
N ILE A 268 20.61 11.76 7.39
CA ILE A 268 21.40 12.99 7.34
C ILE A 268 21.36 13.75 8.68
N ASP A 269 20.17 13.90 9.27
CA ASP A 269 19.98 14.53 10.59
C ASP A 269 20.83 13.83 11.66
N LYS A 270 20.88 12.49 11.63
CA LYS A 270 21.74 11.72 12.52
C LYS A 270 23.23 12.00 12.27
N PHE A 271 23.69 12.03 11.01
CA PHE A 271 25.08 12.36 10.69
C PHE A 271 25.47 13.75 11.21
N ILE A 272 24.63 14.76 10.99
CA ILE A 272 24.89 16.14 11.43
C ILE A 272 24.98 16.21 12.96
N ARG A 273 24.02 15.62 13.68
CA ARG A 273 23.95 15.74 15.14
C ARG A 273 25.01 14.93 15.88
N PHE A 274 25.35 13.75 15.39
CA PHE A 274 26.18 12.80 16.13
C PHE A 274 27.60 12.64 15.57
N ASN A 275 27.82 12.92 14.29
CA ASN A 275 29.12 12.74 13.64
C ASN A 275 29.80 14.07 13.26
N GLY A 276 29.17 15.21 13.55
CA GLY A 276 29.75 16.54 13.38
C GLY A 276 29.91 17.02 11.93
N GLY A 277 29.41 16.29 10.94
CA GLY A 277 29.52 16.68 9.53
C GLY A 277 29.08 15.60 8.53
N LEU A 278 29.10 15.97 7.24
CA LEU A 278 28.70 15.13 6.11
C LEU A 278 29.89 14.55 5.33
N GLU A 279 31.08 14.57 5.93
CA GLU A 279 32.33 14.15 5.27
C GLU A 279 32.44 12.63 5.10
N LYS A 280 31.67 11.85 5.86
CA LYS A 280 31.66 10.39 5.76
C LYS A 280 31.08 9.93 4.43
N ARG A 281 31.66 8.87 3.87
CA ARG A 281 31.25 8.23 2.60
C ARG A 281 29.73 8.02 2.50
N ASN A 282 29.16 7.36 3.52
CA ASN A 282 27.73 7.05 3.54
C ASN A 282 26.85 8.30 3.72
N ALA A 283 27.35 9.36 4.35
CA ALA A 283 26.63 10.63 4.43
C ALA A 283 26.54 11.29 3.04
N VAL A 284 27.65 11.32 2.29
CA VAL A 284 27.70 11.86 0.92
C VAL A 284 26.77 11.09 -0.02
N ILE A 285 26.81 9.75 0.02
CA ILE A 285 25.91 8.90 -0.78
C ILE A 285 24.44 9.16 -0.40
N THR A 286 24.14 9.26 0.89
CA THR A 286 22.78 9.58 1.38
C THR A 286 22.29 10.93 0.85
N CYS A 287 23.14 11.97 0.85
CA CYS A 287 22.81 13.27 0.27
C CYS A 287 22.52 13.18 -1.24
N GLY A 288 23.33 12.44 -1.98
CA GLY A 288 23.10 12.21 -3.41
C GLY A 288 21.77 11.51 -3.67
N LEU A 289 21.48 10.43 -2.94
CA LEU A 289 20.22 9.69 -3.05
C LEU A 289 19.01 10.52 -2.60
N LEU A 290 19.17 11.40 -1.61
CA LEU A 290 18.13 12.35 -1.21
C LEU A 290 17.80 13.29 -2.38
N GLY A 291 18.82 13.87 -3.02
CA GLY A 291 18.64 14.70 -4.21
C GLY A 291 17.89 13.98 -5.34
N VAL A 292 18.30 12.75 -5.65
CA VAL A 292 17.61 11.91 -6.67
C VAL A 292 16.16 11.63 -6.28
N SER A 293 15.90 11.26 -5.02
CA SER A 293 14.56 10.93 -4.53
C SER A 293 13.64 12.15 -4.48
N SER A 294 14.16 13.31 -4.11
CA SER A 294 13.44 14.59 -4.13
C SER A 294 13.09 15.04 -5.55
N LEU A 295 14.03 14.88 -6.51
CA LEU A 295 13.75 15.16 -7.92
C LEU A 295 12.69 14.21 -8.48
N ALA A 296 12.79 12.92 -8.16
CA ALA A 296 11.79 11.92 -8.56
C ALA A 296 10.40 12.28 -8.00
N LEU A 297 10.31 12.70 -6.74
CA LEU A 297 9.07 13.17 -6.11
C LEU A 297 8.46 14.34 -6.88
N VAL A 298 9.23 15.42 -7.10
CA VAL A 298 8.75 16.63 -7.79
C VAL A 298 8.32 16.32 -9.22
N PHE A 299 9.14 15.55 -9.95
CA PHE A 299 8.84 15.15 -11.31
C PHE A 299 7.58 14.28 -11.37
N ARG A 300 7.42 13.34 -10.43
CA ARG A 300 6.23 12.49 -10.35
C ARG A 300 4.97 13.30 -10.12
N PHE A 301 4.97 14.22 -9.16
CA PHE A 301 3.84 15.12 -8.94
C PHE A 301 3.50 15.93 -10.20
N SER A 302 4.51 16.50 -10.84
CA SER A 302 4.35 17.31 -12.06
C SER A 302 3.77 16.47 -13.21
N LEU A 303 4.31 15.27 -13.45
CA LEU A 303 3.82 14.36 -14.49
C LEU A 303 2.37 13.93 -14.25
N VAL A 304 2.02 13.60 -13.01
CA VAL A 304 0.68 13.12 -12.67
C VAL A 304 -0.35 14.23 -12.83
N ILE A 305 -0.02 15.46 -12.41
CA ILE A 305 -0.87 16.64 -12.66
C ILE A 305 -1.05 16.86 -14.17
N TRP A 306 0.06 16.87 -14.92
CA TRP A 306 0.02 17.05 -16.37
C TRP A 306 -0.83 15.97 -17.07
N ARG A 307 -0.63 14.69 -16.74
CA ARG A 307 -1.41 13.57 -17.30
C ARG A 307 -2.86 13.56 -16.82
N HIS A 308 -3.15 14.02 -15.62
CA HIS A 308 -4.52 14.14 -15.14
C HIS A 308 -5.32 15.12 -16.00
N VAL A 309 -4.71 16.26 -16.35
CA VAL A 309 -5.32 17.30 -17.18
C VAL A 309 -5.38 16.89 -18.65
N THR A 310 -4.28 16.38 -19.21
CA THR A 310 -4.15 16.11 -20.66
C THR A 310 -4.65 14.73 -21.08
N GLN A 311 -4.55 13.73 -20.21
CA GLN A 311 -4.84 12.32 -20.52
C GLN A 311 -5.67 11.64 -19.41
N PRO A 312 -6.84 12.18 -19.03
CA PRO A 312 -7.60 11.67 -17.88
C PRO A 312 -7.98 10.18 -18.05
N LEU A 313 -7.66 9.38 -17.03
CA LEU A 313 -8.02 7.95 -17.03
C LEU A 313 -9.52 7.75 -17.16
N TYR A 314 -9.91 6.72 -17.93
CA TYR A 314 -11.28 6.24 -18.14
C TYR A 314 -12.24 7.20 -18.88
N ARG A 315 -11.89 8.48 -19.07
CA ARG A 315 -12.79 9.48 -19.69
C ARG A 315 -13.19 9.10 -21.11
N ASN A 316 -12.27 8.58 -21.92
CA ASN A 316 -12.54 8.19 -23.30
C ASN A 316 -13.46 6.95 -23.36
N THR A 317 -13.23 5.96 -22.50
CA THR A 317 -14.10 4.77 -22.39
C THR A 317 -15.53 5.16 -22.02
N VAL A 318 -15.70 6.08 -21.07
CA VAL A 318 -17.03 6.57 -20.67
C VAL A 318 -17.73 7.28 -21.84
N LYS A 319 -17.02 8.12 -22.60
CA LYS A 319 -17.56 8.80 -23.79
C LYS A 319 -18.01 7.81 -24.87
N THR A 320 -17.19 6.79 -25.18
CA THR A 320 -17.56 5.77 -26.17
C THR A 320 -18.81 4.99 -25.75
N THR A 321 -18.92 4.62 -24.47
CA THR A 321 -20.11 3.92 -23.97
C THR A 321 -21.37 4.81 -24.03
N SER A 322 -21.25 6.11 -23.74
CA SER A 322 -22.40 7.01 -23.86
C SER A 322 -22.89 7.18 -25.29
N VAL A 323 -21.98 7.28 -26.28
CA VAL A 323 -22.34 7.42 -27.70
C VAL A 323 -23.07 6.17 -28.20
N LYS A 324 -22.55 4.97 -27.89
CA LYS A 324 -23.22 3.71 -28.26
C LYS A 324 -24.62 3.57 -27.67
N MET A 325 -24.82 3.99 -26.41
CA MET A 325 -26.17 3.97 -25.81
C MET A 325 -27.12 4.97 -26.48
N SER A 326 -26.65 6.17 -26.83
CA SER A 326 -27.50 7.14 -27.54
C SER A 326 -27.89 6.66 -28.94
N GLU A 327 -26.97 6.00 -29.67
CA GLU A 327 -27.26 5.42 -30.98
C GLU A 327 -28.29 4.27 -30.87
N LEU A 328 -28.14 3.40 -29.87
CA LEU A 328 -29.09 2.32 -29.61
C LEU A 328 -30.49 2.87 -29.30
N ASN A 329 -30.58 3.85 -28.41
CA ASN A 329 -31.85 4.46 -28.02
C ASN A 329 -32.50 5.25 -29.17
N ALA A 330 -31.70 5.90 -30.02
CA ALA A 330 -32.19 6.59 -31.21
C ALA A 330 -32.79 5.62 -32.25
N GLY A 331 -32.21 4.42 -32.38
CA GLY A 331 -32.76 3.34 -33.21
C GLY A 331 -34.13 2.85 -32.72
N PHE A 332 -34.33 2.76 -31.40
CA PHE A 332 -35.63 2.38 -30.81
C PHE A 332 -36.71 3.46 -30.94
N THR A 333 -36.36 4.75 -31.04
CA THR A 333 -37.33 5.83 -31.23
C THR A 333 -37.77 6.03 -32.67
N ALA A 334 -37.11 5.39 -33.65
CA ALA A 334 -37.43 5.55 -35.07
C ALA A 334 -38.40 4.48 -35.61
N GLU A 335 -38.86 3.53 -34.78
CA GLU A 335 -39.81 2.47 -35.14
C GLU A 335 -41.23 2.65 -34.57
N LEU A 336 -41.60 3.86 -34.15
CA LEU A 336 -42.99 4.26 -33.84
C LEU A 336 -43.45 5.29 -34.88
#